data_AF-A0A9D6DFG1-F1
#
_entry.id   AF-A0A9D6DFG1-F1
#
_cell.length_a   1.000
_cell.length_b   1.000
_cell.length_c   1.000
_cell.angle_alpha   90.00
_cell.angle_beta   90.00
_cell.angle_gamma   90.00
#
_symmetry.space_group_name_H-M   'P 1'
#
loop_
_entity.id
_entity.type
_entity.pdbx_description
1 polymer ?
#
loop_
_entity_poly.entity_id
_entity_poly.type
_entity_poly.pdbx_seq_one_letter_code
_entity_poly.pdbx_strand_id
1 'polypeptide(L)' 'RGLDLLETRAAGREWLHGERYSLGDIATGVALGYLDLRFPRTAWRDTHPTLKALSERLFARPSFASTVPPAG' A
#
# COMPACT_ATOMS: atom_id res chain seq x y z
N ARG A 1 14.89 1.01 -1.35
CA ARG A 1 15.18 -0.08 -0.37
C ARG A 1 13.95 -0.52 0.44
N GLY A 2 13.21 0.40 1.08
CA GLY A 2 12.01 0.00 1.87
C GLY A 2 10.88 -0.58 1.01
N LEU A 3 10.56 0.07 -0.12
CA LEU A 3 9.55 -0.39 -1.07
C LEU A 3 9.94 -1.73 -1.73
N ASP A 4 11.22 -1.90 -2.11
CA ASP A 4 11.71 -3.16 -2.69
C ASP A 4 11.50 -4.37 -1.75
N LEU A 5 11.68 -4.17 -0.44
CA LEU A 5 11.43 -5.19 0.57
C LEU A 5 9.94 -5.51 0.71
N LEU A 6 9.09 -4.49 0.72
CA LEU A 6 7.63 -4.66 0.80
C LEU A 6 7.08 -5.36 -0.45
N GLU A 7 7.61 -5.05 -1.64
CA GLU A 7 7.28 -5.72 -2.90
C GLU A 7 7.62 -7.21 -2.85
N THR A 8 8.84 -7.53 -2.43
CA THR A 8 9.27 -8.92 -2.22
C THR A 8 8.40 -9.62 -1.17
N ARG A 9 7.98 -8.89 -0.12
CA ARG A 9 7.17 -9.43 0.97
C ARG A 9 5.75 -9.75 0.53
N ALA A 10 5.18 -8.93 -0.36
CA ALA A 10 3.84 -9.09 -0.91
C ALA A 10 3.79 -10.08 -2.08
N ALA A 11 4.91 -10.34 -2.75
CA ALA A 11 5.00 -11.24 -3.89
C ALA A 11 4.43 -12.63 -3.59
N GLY A 12 3.49 -13.08 -4.43
CA GLY A 12 2.84 -14.38 -4.32
C GLY A 12 1.87 -14.52 -3.13
N ARG A 13 1.48 -13.41 -2.50
CA ARG A 13 0.59 -13.40 -1.33
C ARG A 13 -0.60 -12.49 -1.56
N GLU A 14 -1.71 -12.80 -0.91
CA GLU A 14 -2.86 -11.90 -0.87
C GLU A 14 -2.50 -10.67 -0.04
N TRP A 15 -2.12 -10.86 1.22
CA TRP A 15 -1.72 -9.81 2.15
C TRP A 15 -0.23 -9.93 2.47
N LEU A 16 0.33 -8.92 3.14
CA LEU A 16 1.72 -8.97 3.59
C LEU A 16 2.00 -10.17 4.48
N HIS A 17 1.03 -10.72 5.19
CA HIS A 17 1.21 -11.93 6.01
C HIS A 17 0.50 -13.18 5.47
N GLY A 18 0.53 -13.39 4.15
CA GLY A 18 -0.07 -14.55 3.51
C GLY A 18 -1.53 -14.28 3.16
N GLU A 19 -2.47 -15.08 3.68
CA GLU A 19 -3.90 -14.94 3.40
C GLU A 19 -4.64 -14.11 4.46
N ARG A 20 -3.97 -13.72 5.55
CA ARG A 20 -4.59 -12.95 6.63
C ARG A 20 -4.19 -11.48 6.58
N TYR A 21 -5.22 -10.63 6.57
CA TYR A 21 -5.09 -9.20 6.79
C TYR A 21 -4.60 -8.91 8.22
N SER A 22 -3.61 -8.03 8.34
CA SER A 22 -2.91 -7.78 9.60
C SER A 22 -2.56 -6.30 9.79
N LEU A 23 -1.99 -5.97 10.95
CA LEU A 23 -1.45 -4.63 11.22
C LEU A 23 -0.38 -4.21 10.19
N GLY A 24 0.38 -5.16 9.64
CA GLY A 24 1.38 -4.87 8.61
C GLY A 24 0.76 -4.31 7.33
N ASP A 25 -0.42 -4.79 6.97
CA ASP A 25 -1.19 -4.32 5.81
C ASP A 25 -1.74 -2.91 6.04
N ILE A 26 -2.24 -2.64 7.25
CA ILE A 26 -2.68 -1.30 7.66
C ILE A 26 -1.52 -0.31 7.56
N ALA A 27 -0.40 -0.62 8.23
CA ALA A 27 0.77 0.25 8.24
C ALA A 27 1.32 0.51 6.84
N THR A 28 1.33 -0.52 5.99
CA THR A 28 1.78 -0.38 4.60
C THR A 28 0.83 0.46 3.78
N GLY A 29 -0.49 0.24 3.89
CA GLY A 29 -1.48 1.06 3.19
C GLY A 29 -1.37 2.55 3.57
N VAL A 30 -1.19 2.86 4.86
CA VAL A 30 -0.98 4.24 5.34
C VAL A 30 0.31 4.83 4.77
N ALA A 31 1.42 4.09 4.80
CA ALA A 31 2.70 4.55 4.24
C ALA A 31 2.59 4.85 2.73
N LEU A 32 1.96 3.96 1.96
CA LEU A 32 1.75 4.14 0.52
C LEU A 32 0.83 5.33 0.22
N GLY A 33 -0.26 5.49 0.97
CA GLY A 33 -1.15 6.64 0.82
C GLY A 33 -0.47 7.97 1.15
N TYR A 34 0.45 7.97 2.13
CA TYR A 34 1.25 9.15 2.44
C TYR A 34 2.25 9.49 1.32
N LEU A 35 2.85 8.49 0.69
CA LEU A 35 3.70 8.70 -0.48
C LEU A 35 2.92 9.33 -1.63
N ASP A 36 1.66 8.94 -1.84
CA ASP A 36 0.81 9.55 -2.86
C ASP A 36 0.50 11.02 -2.55
N LEU A 37 0.20 11.32 -1.29
CA LEU A 37 -0.16 12.67 -0.85
C LEU A 37 1.02 13.64 -0.86
N ARG A 38 2.22 13.20 -0.46
CA ARG A 38 3.37 14.08 -0.23
C ARG A 38 4.52 13.90 -1.21
N PHE A 39 4.55 12.77 -1.92
CA PHE A 39 5.60 12.44 -2.88
C PHE A 39 5.05 11.89 -4.21
N PRO A 40 4.07 12.56 -4.85
CA PRO A 40 3.43 12.04 -6.07
C PRO A 40 4.40 11.85 -7.24
N ARG A 41 5.50 12.62 -7.28
CA ARG A 41 6.54 12.52 -8.32
C ARG A 41 7.38 11.24 -8.25
N THR A 42 7.34 10.52 -7.13
CA THR A 42 8.13 9.28 -6.94
C THR A 42 7.58 8.13 -7.78
N ALA A 43 6.32 8.21 -8.24
CA ALA A 43 5.69 7.24 -9.15
C ALA A 43 5.94 5.77 -8.74
N TRP A 44 5.90 5.49 -7.42
CA TRP A 44 6.32 4.21 -6.87
C TRP A 44 5.53 3.02 -7.42
N ARG A 45 4.29 3.25 -7.87
CA ARG A 45 3.43 2.25 -8.51
C ARG A 45 3.96 1.70 -9.82
N ASP A 46 4.76 2.48 -10.54
CA ASP A 46 5.29 2.07 -11.85
C ASP A 46 6.44 1.07 -11.69
N THR A 47 7.13 1.12 -10.56
CA THR A 47 8.29 0.27 -10.25
C THR A 47 7.94 -0.91 -9.32
N HIS A 48 6.76 -0.91 -8.71
CA HIS A 48 6.34 -1.91 -7.71
C HIS A 48 4.92 -2.42 -8.00
N PRO A 49 4.74 -3.26 -9.04
CA PRO A 49 3.42 -3.70 -9.50
C PRO A 49 2.66 -4.56 -8.46
N THR A 50 3.36 -5.34 -7.64
CA THR A 50 2.72 -6.14 -6.59
C THR A 50 2.18 -5.25 -5.48
N LEU A 51 2.96 -4.25 -5.05
CA LEU A 51 2.50 -3.25 -4.09
C LEU A 51 1.39 -2.38 -4.66
N LYS A 52 1.41 -2.09 -5.95
CA LYS A 52 0.30 -1.41 -6.62
C LYS A 52 -0.99 -2.22 -6.44
N ALA A 53 -0.99 -3.51 -6.80
CA ALA A 53 -2.15 -4.39 -6.64
C ALA A 53 -2.59 -4.57 -5.17
N LEU A 54 -1.63 -4.60 -4.24
CA LEU A 54 -1.92 -4.60 -2.80
C LEU A 54 -2.60 -3.29 -2.38
N SER A 55 -2.09 -2.14 -2.83
CA SER A 55 -2.63 -0.83 -2.47
C SER A 55 -4.05 -0.62 -3.00
N GLU A 56 -4.35 -1.09 -4.21
CA GLU A 56 -5.70 -1.02 -4.78
C GLU A 56 -6.69 -1.81 -3.93
N ARG A 57 -6.32 -3.02 -3.50
CA ARG A 57 -7.15 -3.83 -2.58
C ARG A 57 -7.29 -3.18 -1.21
N LEU A 58 -6.23 -2.59 -0.67
CA LEU A 58 -6.30 -1.88 0.62
C LEU A 58 -7.23 -0.67 0.54
N PHE A 59 -7.10 0.16 -0.49
CA PHE A 59 -7.88 1.39 -0.64
C PHE A 59 -9.33 1.15 -1.05
N ALA A 60 -9.66 -0.01 -1.60
CA ALA A 60 -11.04 -0.44 -1.81
C ALA A 60 -11.78 -0.81 -0.51
N ARG A 61 -11.06 -1.02 0.61
CA ARG A 61 -11.70 -1.40 1.89
C ARG A 61 -12.46 -0.20 2.46
N PRO A 62 -13.67 -0.40 3.03
CA PRO A 62 -14.43 0.69 3.67
C PRO A 62 -13.65 1.48 4.70
N SER A 63 -12.77 0.81 5.48
CA SER A 63 -11.93 1.45 6.50
C SER A 63 -10.92 2.44 5.92
N PHE A 64 -10.36 2.15 4.75
CA PHE A 64 -9.42 3.06 4.07
C PHE A 64 -10.18 4.16 3.33
N ALA A 65 -11.25 3.79 2.63
CA ALA A 65 -12.09 4.75 1.90
C ALA A 65 -12.69 5.82 2.81
N SER A 66 -13.05 5.48 4.06
CA SER A 66 -13.59 6.44 5.04
C SER A 66 -12.52 7.28 5.76
N THR A 67 -11.23 6.98 5.58
CA THR A 67 -10.13 7.64 6.30
C THR A 67 -9.10 8.30 5.37
N VAL A 68 -9.50 8.59 4.13
CA VAL A 68 -8.67 9.31 3.17
C VAL A 68 -8.30 10.69 3.73
N PRO A 69 -7.01 11.07 3.70
CA PRO A 69 -6.58 12.36 4.24
C PRO A 69 -7.14 13.54 3.43
N PRO A 70 -7.46 14.68 4.06
CA PRO A 70 -7.84 15.89 3.34
C PRO A 70 -6.66 16.38 2.49
N ALA A 71 -6.96 16.93 1.31
CA ALA A 71 -5.94 17.33 0.33
C ALA A 71 -4.98 18.42 0.86
N GLY A 72 -5.41 19.21 1.85
CA GLY A 72 -4.63 20.31 2.42
C GLY A 72 -4.66 21.56 1.56
#